data_AF-U6DHF8-F1
#
_entry.id   AF-U6DHF8-F1
#
_cell.length_a   1.000
_cell.length_b   1.000
_cell.length_c   1.000
_cell.angle_alpha   90.00
_cell.angle_beta   90.00
_cell.angle_gamma   90.00
#
_symmetry.space_group_name_H-M   'P 1'
#
loop_
_entity.id
_entity.type
_entity.pdbx_description
1 polymer ?
#
loop_
_entity_poly.entity_id
_entity_poly.type
_entity_poly.pdbx_seq_one_letter_code
_entity_poly.pdbx_strand_id
1 'polypeptide(L)'
;KKFDRNEPKKPPVPLRTEHPVMGIQSEKNFINTNAADVIMGVAKKPKPIYVDKRTGDKHDLETSGLVPKYINKKDYGVTPEYICKRNEEVRKAQEEYDNYIQENLRKAAMKRLSDEEREAVLQGLKKNWEGVQKEFQSLSVFTDSIPKKTRKQKLEEEMKQLEHDIGVIEKHKIIYIANK
;
A
#
# COMPACT_ATOMS: atom_id res chain seq x y z
N LYS A 1 23.09 -14.65 31.65
CA LYS A 1 22.60 -15.97 32.13
C LYS A 1 23.23 -17.02 31.24
N LYS A 2 24.25 -17.76 31.72
CA LYS A 2 24.94 -18.77 30.89
C LYS A 2 23.97 -19.93 30.67
N PHE A 3 23.69 -20.28 29.42
CA PHE A 3 22.92 -21.47 29.06
C PHE A 3 23.86 -22.67 29.19
N ASP A 4 23.64 -23.53 30.18
CA ASP A 4 24.29 -24.83 30.25
C ASP A 4 23.80 -25.69 29.08
N ARG A 5 24.65 -25.87 28.08
CA ARG A 5 24.36 -26.63 26.85
C ARG A 5 24.47 -28.15 27.03
N ASN A 6 24.69 -28.63 28.25
CA ASN A 6 25.12 -30.00 28.54
C ASN A 6 24.04 -30.92 29.16
N GLU A 7 22.76 -30.54 29.10
CA GLU A 7 21.68 -31.47 29.47
C GLU A 7 21.19 -32.27 28.24
N PRO A 8 21.28 -33.61 28.26
CA PRO A 8 20.75 -34.44 27.18
C PRO A 8 19.22 -34.39 27.17
N LYS A 9 18.64 -33.87 26.09
CA LYS A 9 17.18 -33.71 25.90
C LYS A 9 16.42 -35.02 25.63
N LYS A 10 17.12 -36.14 25.45
CA LYS A 10 16.55 -37.44 25.07
C LYS A 10 16.99 -38.53 26.05
N PRO A 11 16.13 -39.53 26.33
CA PRO A 11 16.53 -40.67 27.15
C PRO A 11 17.68 -41.43 26.47
N PRO A 12 18.57 -42.06 27.26
CA PRO A 12 19.65 -42.88 26.74
C PRO A 12 19.10 -44.08 25.96
N VAL A 13 19.88 -44.55 25.00
CA VAL A 13 19.54 -45.75 24.23
C VAL A 13 19.58 -46.97 25.17
N PRO A 14 18.62 -47.92 25.09
CA PRO A 14 18.65 -49.13 25.90
C PRO A 14 19.98 -49.86 25.81
N LEU A 15 20.43 -50.39 26.95
CA LEU A 15 21.71 -51.07 27.04
C LEU A 15 21.63 -52.46 26.39
N ARG A 16 22.76 -52.98 25.88
CA ARG A 16 22.83 -54.34 25.30
C ARG A 16 22.42 -55.45 26.26
N THR A 17 22.46 -55.19 27.57
CA THR A 17 22.05 -56.08 28.66
C THR A 17 20.57 -55.95 29.04
N GLU A 18 19.90 -54.87 28.64
CA GLU A 18 18.46 -54.69 28.86
C GLU A 18 17.70 -55.44 27.76
N HIS A 19 17.23 -56.64 28.12
CA HIS A 19 16.38 -57.42 27.24
C HIS A 19 14.94 -56.96 27.50
N PRO A 20 14.15 -56.67 26.45
CA PRO A 20 12.73 -56.38 26.65
C PRO A 20 12.06 -57.57 27.35
N VAL A 21 10.94 -57.34 28.05
CA VAL A 21 10.18 -58.43 28.68
C VAL A 21 9.70 -59.38 27.57
N MET A 22 10.44 -60.47 27.37
CA MET A 22 10.15 -61.48 26.36
C MET A 22 9.12 -62.46 26.92
N GLY A 23 8.12 -62.82 26.12
CA GLY A 23 7.17 -63.86 26.49
C GLY A 23 5.90 -63.38 27.19
N ILE A 24 5.45 -62.14 26.95
CA ILE A 24 4.07 -61.75 27.25
C ILE A 24 3.13 -62.60 26.36
N GLN A 25 2.74 -63.76 26.87
CA GLN A 25 1.76 -64.62 26.23
C GLN A 25 0.37 -64.11 26.62
N SER A 26 -0.41 -63.64 25.64
CA SER A 26 -1.78 -63.23 25.92
C SER A 26 -2.66 -64.47 26.12
N GLU A 27 -3.35 -64.59 27.25
CA GLU A 27 -4.42 -65.58 27.47
C GLU A 27 -5.71 -65.25 26.68
N LYS A 28 -5.62 -64.35 25.69
CA LYS A 28 -6.76 -63.90 24.90
C LYS A 28 -7.24 -65.05 24.02
N ASN A 29 -8.50 -65.43 24.22
CA ASN A 29 -9.18 -66.39 23.36
C ASN A 29 -9.54 -65.75 22.01
N PHE A 30 -8.60 -65.77 21.06
CA PHE A 30 -8.77 -65.16 19.74
C PHE A 30 -10.02 -65.65 19.00
N ILE A 31 -10.45 -66.90 19.23
CA ILE A 31 -11.68 -67.46 18.63
C ILE A 31 -12.91 -66.67 19.08
N ASN A 32 -13.09 -66.52 20.40
CA ASN A 32 -14.25 -65.86 20.96
C ASN A 32 -14.22 -64.36 20.70
N THR A 33 -13.04 -63.75 20.73
CA THR A 33 -12.91 -62.32 20.43
C THR A 33 -13.14 -62.01 18.97
N ASN A 34 -12.64 -62.83 18.05
CA ASN A 34 -12.92 -62.66 16.62
C ASN A 34 -14.40 -62.88 16.31
N ALA A 35 -15.04 -63.85 16.97
CA ALA A 35 -16.48 -64.09 16.83
C ALA A 35 -17.29 -62.89 17.33
N ALA A 36 -16.97 -62.37 18.51
CA ALA A 36 -17.61 -61.16 19.05
C ALA A 36 -17.36 -59.95 18.14
N ASP A 37 -16.14 -59.75 17.65
CA ASP A 37 -15.78 -58.64 16.76
C ASP A 37 -16.53 -58.69 15.42
N VAL A 38 -16.78 -59.88 14.87
CA VAL A 38 -17.56 -60.05 13.63
C VAL A 38 -19.05 -59.85 13.89
N ILE A 39 -19.59 -60.36 15.00
CA ILE A 39 -21.01 -60.20 15.36
C ILE A 39 -21.34 -58.75 15.68
N MET A 40 -20.45 -58.06 16.41
CA MET A 40 -20.59 -56.65 16.76
C MET A 40 -20.11 -55.72 15.64
N GLY A 41 -19.45 -56.25 14.62
CA GLY A 41 -18.93 -55.50 13.49
C GLY A 41 -20.07 -54.89 12.66
N VAL A 42 -19.97 -53.60 12.37
CA VAL A 42 -20.91 -52.93 11.46
C VAL A 42 -20.71 -53.48 10.05
N ALA A 43 -21.80 -53.88 9.39
CA ALA A 43 -21.77 -54.35 8.01
C ALA A 43 -21.12 -53.30 7.08
N LYS A 44 -20.29 -53.76 6.15
CA LYS A 44 -19.64 -52.88 5.17
C LYS A 44 -20.73 -52.21 4.32
N LYS A 45 -20.73 -50.87 4.27
CA LYS A 45 -21.63 -50.13 3.39
C LYS A 45 -21.30 -50.48 1.93
N PRO A 46 -22.29 -50.87 1.11
CA PRO A 46 -22.04 -51.17 -0.29
C PRO A 46 -21.58 -49.91 -1.01
N LYS A 47 -20.62 -50.08 -1.93
CA LYS A 47 -20.20 -48.98 -2.81
C LYS A 47 -21.36 -48.65 -3.77
N PRO A 48 -21.68 -47.36 -3.99
CA PRO A 48 -22.66 -46.99 -4.98
C PRO A 48 -22.13 -47.33 -6.38
N ILE A 49 -22.87 -48.16 -7.09
CA ILE A 49 -22.56 -48.63 -8.44
C ILE A 49 -23.71 -48.29 -9.38
N TYR A 50 -23.40 -48.03 -10.64
CA TYR A 50 -24.40 -47.94 -11.70
C TYR A 50 -24.25 -49.12 -12.66
N VAL A 51 -25.36 -49.45 -13.32
CA VAL A 51 -25.45 -50.55 -14.29
C VAL A 51 -26.33 -50.11 -15.44
N ASP A 52 -25.81 -50.15 -16.66
CA ASP A 52 -26.53 -49.68 -17.86
C ASP A 52 -27.56 -50.69 -18.38
N LYS A 53 -27.30 -52.00 -18.20
CA LYS A 53 -28.13 -53.11 -18.68
C LYS A 53 -28.40 -54.11 -17.57
N ARG A 54 -29.56 -54.79 -17.61
CA ARG A 54 -29.96 -55.80 -16.60
C ARG A 54 -28.92 -56.93 -16.40
N THR A 55 -28.12 -57.24 -17.41
CA THR A 55 -27.01 -58.22 -17.39
C THR A 55 -25.65 -57.57 -17.69
N GLY A 56 -25.53 -56.25 -17.56
CA GLY A 56 -24.33 -55.50 -17.91
C GLY A 56 -23.26 -55.48 -16.83
N ASP A 57 -22.11 -54.92 -17.20
CA ASP A 57 -20.99 -54.69 -16.30
C ASP A 57 -21.33 -53.61 -15.26
N LYS A 58 -20.74 -53.75 -14.07
CA LYS A 58 -20.95 -52.83 -12.94
C LYS A 58 -19.82 -51.82 -12.89
N HIS A 59 -20.16 -50.54 -12.80
CA HIS A 59 -19.19 -49.45 -12.71
C HIS A 59 -19.42 -48.63 -11.44
N ASP A 60 -18.32 -48.10 -10.88
CA ASP A 60 -18.38 -47.25 -9.69
C ASP A 60 -19.05 -45.90 -10.03
N LEU A 61 -20.03 -45.49 -9.20
CA LEU A 61 -20.80 -44.26 -9.45
C LEU A 61 -19.95 -42.99 -9.20
N GLU A 62 -19.05 -43.01 -8.22
CA GLU A 62 -18.27 -41.84 -7.78
C GLU A 62 -17.30 -41.29 -8.85
N THR A 63 -16.80 -42.15 -9.75
CA THR A 63 -15.84 -41.77 -10.82
C THR A 63 -16.52 -41.55 -12.16
N SER A 64 -17.78 -41.94 -12.30
CA SER A 64 -18.54 -41.91 -13.55
C SER A 64 -18.86 -40.50 -14.08
N GLY A 65 -18.73 -39.46 -13.24
CA GLY A 65 -19.15 -38.10 -13.56
C GLY A 65 -20.68 -37.89 -13.55
N LEU A 66 -21.47 -38.93 -13.28
CA LEU A 66 -22.94 -38.85 -13.19
C LEU A 66 -23.42 -38.15 -11.91
N VAL A 67 -22.59 -38.09 -10.87
CA VAL A 67 -22.91 -37.46 -9.59
C VAL A 67 -22.05 -36.21 -9.40
N PRO A 68 -22.66 -35.06 -9.10
CA PRO A 68 -21.91 -33.84 -8.78
C PRO A 68 -21.14 -33.99 -7.46
N LYS A 69 -19.80 -34.02 -7.54
CA LYS A 69 -18.91 -34.24 -6.38
C LYS A 69 -18.64 -32.99 -5.54
N TYR A 70 -18.60 -31.83 -6.17
CA TYR A 70 -18.06 -30.60 -5.55
C TYR A 70 -19.11 -29.55 -5.17
N ILE A 71 -20.41 -29.84 -5.40
CA ILE A 71 -21.50 -28.91 -5.05
C ILE A 71 -21.53 -28.62 -3.55
N ASN A 72 -21.30 -29.65 -2.73
CA ASN A 72 -21.36 -29.54 -1.27
C ASN A 72 -20.01 -29.13 -0.65
N LYS A 73 -19.05 -28.65 -1.46
CA LYS A 73 -17.79 -28.14 -0.92
C LYS A 73 -18.09 -26.85 -0.15
N LYS A 74 -17.53 -26.70 1.05
CA LYS A 74 -17.75 -25.52 1.91
C LYS A 74 -17.39 -24.20 1.21
N ASP A 75 -16.34 -24.24 0.38
CA ASP A 75 -15.82 -23.07 -0.34
C ASP A 75 -16.42 -22.95 -1.76
N TYR A 76 -17.47 -23.71 -2.07
CA TYR A 76 -18.12 -23.62 -3.37
C TYR A 76 -18.78 -22.25 -3.54
N GLY A 77 -18.43 -21.53 -4.61
CA GLY A 77 -18.90 -20.17 -4.84
C GLY A 77 -18.23 -19.08 -4.00
N VAL A 78 -17.28 -19.43 -3.13
CA VAL A 78 -16.52 -18.46 -2.33
C VAL A 78 -15.23 -18.10 -3.05
N THR A 79 -14.94 -16.81 -3.15
CA THR A 79 -13.66 -16.32 -3.68
C THR A 79 -12.51 -16.72 -2.74
N PRO A 80 -11.49 -17.45 -3.22
CA PRO A 80 -10.36 -17.82 -2.39
C PRO A 80 -9.59 -16.62 -1.82
N GLU A 81 -9.07 -16.77 -0.60
CA GLU A 81 -8.37 -15.71 0.12
C GLU A 81 -7.18 -15.11 -0.64
N TYR A 82 -6.45 -15.93 -1.41
CA TYR A 82 -5.29 -15.46 -2.17
C TYR A 82 -5.69 -14.46 -3.28
N ILE A 83 -6.89 -14.58 -3.85
CA ILE A 83 -7.38 -13.64 -4.85
C ILE A 83 -7.68 -12.29 -4.17
N CYS A 84 -8.29 -12.32 -2.99
CA CYS A 84 -8.55 -11.12 -2.21
C CYS A 84 -7.25 -10.38 -1.85
N LYS A 85 -6.23 -11.11 -1.38
CA LYS A 85 -4.90 -10.55 -1.08
C LYS A 85 -4.27 -9.90 -2.30
N ARG A 86 -4.29 -10.58 -3.45
CA ARG A 86 -3.75 -10.06 -4.70
C ARG A 86 -4.46 -8.79 -5.15
N ASN A 87 -5.79 -8.72 -5.04
CA ASN A 87 -6.55 -7.53 -5.41
C ASN A 87 -6.21 -6.34 -4.50
N GLU A 88 -5.99 -6.59 -3.21
CA GLU A 88 -5.57 -5.57 -2.26
C GLU A 88 -4.15 -5.05 -2.58
N GLU A 89 -3.21 -5.94 -2.90
CA GLU A 89 -1.85 -5.58 -3.32
C GLU A 89 -1.87 -4.71 -4.58
N VAL A 90 -2.65 -5.09 -5.59
CA VAL A 90 -2.80 -4.32 -6.83
C VAL A 90 -3.38 -2.94 -6.54
N ARG A 91 -4.39 -2.84 -5.67
CA ARG A 91 -4.99 -1.55 -5.27
C ARG A 91 -3.96 -0.65 -4.59
N LYS A 92 -3.20 -1.18 -3.63
CA LYS A 92 -2.14 -0.43 -2.93
C LYS A 92 -1.07 0.07 -3.89
N ALA A 93 -0.63 -0.78 -4.83
CA ALA A 93 0.36 -0.39 -5.83
C ALA A 93 -0.16 0.75 -6.74
N GLN A 94 -1.44 0.72 -7.10
CA GLN A 94 -2.05 1.81 -7.89
C GLN A 94 -2.10 3.11 -7.08
N GLU A 95 -2.54 3.06 -5.82
CA GLU A 95 -2.58 4.22 -4.93
C GLU A 95 -1.19 4.84 -4.73
N GLU A 96 -0.15 4.02 -4.55
CA GLU A 96 1.25 4.47 -4.45
C GLU A 96 1.73 5.16 -5.73
N TYR A 97 1.39 4.59 -6.90
CA TYR A 97 1.73 5.18 -8.19
C TYR A 97 1.04 6.52 -8.41
N ASP A 98 -0.25 6.62 -8.12
CA ASP A 98 -1.02 7.85 -8.25
C ASP A 98 -0.50 8.94 -7.30
N ASN A 99 -0.16 8.57 -6.06
CA ASN A 99 0.47 9.47 -5.10
C ASN A 99 1.84 9.97 -5.59
N TYR A 100 2.66 9.10 -6.17
CA TYR A 100 3.95 9.48 -6.74
C TYR A 100 3.78 10.48 -7.89
N ILE A 101 2.83 10.25 -8.79
CA ILE A 101 2.51 11.19 -9.87
C ILE A 101 2.05 12.53 -9.29
N GLN A 102 1.15 12.50 -8.30
CA GLN A 102 0.63 13.72 -7.70
C GLN A 102 1.74 14.54 -7.03
N GLU A 103 2.66 13.89 -6.31
CA GLU A 103 3.82 14.54 -5.70
C GLU A 103 4.77 15.11 -6.76
N ASN A 104 5.04 14.36 -7.83
CA ASN A 104 5.86 14.86 -8.93
C ASN A 104 5.20 16.07 -9.62
N LEU A 105 3.88 16.02 -9.82
CA LEU A 105 3.11 17.12 -10.36
C LEU A 105 3.12 18.33 -9.42
N ARG A 106 3.01 18.13 -8.10
CA ARG A 106 3.13 19.20 -7.10
C ARG A 106 4.51 19.85 -7.11
N LYS A 107 5.58 19.05 -7.25
CA LYS A 107 6.96 19.55 -7.34
C LYS A 107 7.20 20.32 -8.63
N ALA A 108 6.66 19.82 -9.75
CA ALA A 108 6.75 20.48 -11.05
C ALA A 108 5.80 21.69 -11.17
N ALA A 109 4.71 21.72 -10.40
CA ALA A 109 3.77 22.82 -10.38
C ALA A 109 4.45 24.07 -9.81
N MET A 110 4.44 25.14 -10.60
CA MET A 110 4.87 26.46 -10.14
C MET A 110 4.06 26.87 -8.90
N LYS A 111 4.73 27.43 -7.89
CA LYS A 111 4.06 27.90 -6.68
C LYS A 111 3.11 29.03 -7.06
N ARG A 112 1.80 28.82 -6.82
CA ARG A 112 0.82 29.90 -6.91
C ARG A 112 1.03 30.83 -5.71
N LEU A 113 1.22 32.11 -5.96
CA LEU A 113 1.26 33.14 -4.92
C LEU A 113 -0.11 33.19 -4.22
N SER A 114 -0.13 33.14 -2.88
CA SER A 114 -1.38 33.33 -2.15
C SER A 114 -1.87 34.78 -2.29
N ASP A 115 -3.17 35.01 -2.10
CA ASP A 115 -3.74 36.35 -2.20
C ASP A 115 -3.13 37.27 -1.11
N GLU A 116 -2.80 36.73 0.06
CA GLU A 116 -2.10 37.44 1.15
C GLU A 116 -0.66 37.81 0.77
N GLU A 117 0.11 36.87 0.21
CA GLU A 117 1.48 37.13 -0.25
C GLU A 117 1.47 38.19 -1.37
N ARG A 118 0.48 38.14 -2.27
CA ARG A 118 0.28 39.12 -3.34
C ARG A 118 0.04 40.51 -2.79
N GLU A 119 -0.83 40.64 -1.80
CA GLU A 119 -1.17 41.93 -1.21
C GLU A 119 0.01 42.50 -0.41
N ALA A 120 0.77 41.65 0.29
CA ALA A 120 2.01 42.04 0.96
C ALA A 120 3.06 42.59 -0.02
N VAL A 121 3.25 41.92 -1.17
CA VAL A 121 4.17 42.40 -2.23
C VAL A 121 3.69 43.74 -2.79
N LEU A 122 2.40 43.88 -3.06
CA LEU A 122 1.82 45.11 -3.60
C LEU A 122 1.99 46.28 -2.63
N GLN A 123 1.73 46.07 -1.34
CA GLN A 123 1.96 47.08 -0.30
C GLN A 123 3.45 47.45 -0.18
N GLY A 124 4.35 46.47 -0.27
CA GLY A 124 5.80 46.70 -0.28
C GLY A 124 6.24 47.57 -1.46
N LEU A 125 5.75 47.30 -2.67
CA LEU A 125 6.04 48.10 -3.86
C LEU A 125 5.49 49.52 -3.73
N LYS A 126 4.26 49.70 -3.25
CA LYS A 126 3.66 51.02 -3.02
C LYS A 126 4.45 51.84 -2.01
N LYS A 127 4.88 51.22 -0.91
CA LYS A 127 5.74 51.86 0.09
C LYS A 127 7.10 52.28 -0.48
N ASN A 128 7.69 51.46 -1.35
CA ASN A 128 8.95 51.83 -2.01
C ASN A 128 8.75 53.02 -2.97
N TRP A 129 7.65 53.01 -3.73
CA TRP A 129 7.28 54.13 -4.61
C TRP A 129 7.09 55.42 -3.82
N GLU A 130 6.40 55.38 -2.67
CA GLU A 130 6.27 56.54 -1.78
C GLU A 130 7.63 57.07 -1.30
N GLY A 131 8.59 56.18 -1.01
CA GLY A 131 9.96 56.53 -0.63
C GLY A 131 10.69 57.28 -1.75
N VAL A 132 10.74 56.69 -2.95
CA VAL A 132 11.38 57.29 -4.14
C VAL A 132 10.71 58.62 -4.50
N GLN A 133 9.38 58.68 -4.44
CA GLN A 133 8.63 59.89 -4.74
C GLN A 133 8.92 61.01 -3.72
N LYS A 134 9.05 60.69 -2.44
CA LYS A 134 9.46 61.67 -1.42
C LYS A 134 10.87 62.19 -1.67
N GLU A 135 11.80 61.33 -2.05
CA GLU A 135 13.15 61.75 -2.43
C GLU A 135 13.14 62.65 -3.66
N PHE A 136 12.35 62.29 -4.68
CA PHE A 136 12.18 63.09 -5.88
C PHE A 136 11.59 64.47 -5.57
N GLN A 137 10.57 64.53 -4.72
CA GLN A 137 9.97 65.80 -4.27
C GLN A 137 10.93 66.66 -3.44
N SER A 138 11.87 66.04 -2.71
CA SER A 138 12.90 66.76 -1.95
C SER A 138 14.01 67.36 -2.83
N LEU A 139 14.05 67.05 -4.13
CA LEU A 139 15.05 67.60 -5.05
C LEU A 139 14.88 69.12 -5.21
N SER A 140 16.01 69.81 -5.34
CA SER A 140 16.02 71.24 -5.66
C SER A 140 15.49 71.48 -7.09
N VAL A 141 14.66 72.51 -7.25
CA VAL A 141 14.13 72.96 -8.55
C VAL A 141 15.25 73.28 -9.55
N PHE A 142 16.39 73.77 -9.06
CA PHE A 142 17.56 74.10 -9.88
C PHE A 142 18.44 72.87 -10.11
N THR A 143 18.35 72.31 -11.31
CA THR A 143 19.07 71.10 -11.77
C THR A 143 20.17 71.42 -12.78
N ASP A 144 20.96 72.46 -12.52
CA ASP A 144 21.92 72.96 -13.51
C ASP A 144 23.19 72.10 -13.61
N SER A 145 23.55 71.41 -12.53
CA SER A 145 24.76 70.59 -12.44
C SER A 145 24.52 69.16 -12.95
N ILE A 146 25.50 68.59 -13.68
CA ILE A 146 25.43 67.24 -14.27
C ILE A 146 25.02 66.17 -13.24
N PRO A 147 25.62 66.09 -12.03
CA PRO A 147 25.22 65.11 -11.03
C PRO A 147 23.76 65.25 -10.55
N LYS A 148 23.24 66.50 -10.49
CA LYS A 148 21.85 66.75 -10.13
C LYS A 148 20.89 66.24 -11.20
N LYS A 149 21.23 66.41 -12.49
CA LYS A 149 20.46 65.87 -13.62
C LYS A 149 20.45 64.34 -13.61
N THR A 150 21.62 63.72 -13.43
CA THR A 150 21.73 62.26 -13.38
C THR A 150 20.96 61.68 -12.20
N ARG A 151 21.01 62.31 -11.02
CA ARG A 151 20.22 61.87 -9.85
C ARG A 151 18.73 61.93 -10.12
N LYS A 152 18.24 63.03 -10.71
CA LYS A 152 16.83 63.18 -11.10
C LYS A 152 16.41 62.07 -12.07
N GLN A 153 17.19 61.85 -13.12
CA GLN A 153 16.90 60.83 -14.13
C GLN A 153 16.82 59.42 -13.51
N LYS A 154 17.75 59.07 -12.60
CA LYS A 154 17.70 57.78 -11.90
C LYS A 154 16.42 57.60 -11.10
N LEU A 155 16.01 58.61 -10.34
CA LEU A 155 14.76 58.57 -9.57
C LEU A 155 13.53 58.43 -10.47
N GLU A 156 13.51 59.11 -11.63
CA GLU A 156 12.42 58.97 -12.62
C GLU A 156 12.37 57.57 -13.24
N GLU A 157 13.54 57.00 -13.57
CA GLU A 157 13.64 55.63 -14.09
C GLU A 157 13.16 54.59 -13.06
N GLU A 158 13.58 54.72 -11.80
CA GLU A 158 13.15 53.87 -10.69
C GLU A 158 11.64 54.00 -10.43
N MET A 159 11.10 55.22 -10.44
CA MET A 159 9.67 55.46 -10.26
C MET A 159 8.84 54.81 -11.37
N LYS A 160 9.29 54.95 -12.62
CA LYS A 160 8.63 54.33 -13.78
C LYS A 160 8.68 52.80 -13.75
N GLN A 161 9.78 52.21 -13.26
CA GLN A 161 9.88 50.76 -13.05
C GLN A 161 8.88 50.28 -12.00
N LEU A 162 8.79 50.96 -10.85
CA LEU A 162 7.85 50.60 -9.80
C LEU A 162 6.39 50.73 -10.26
N GLU A 163 6.05 51.77 -11.02
CA GLU A 163 4.70 51.91 -11.60
C GLU A 163 4.37 50.77 -12.56
N HIS A 164 5.33 50.36 -13.39
CA HIS A 164 5.15 49.23 -14.29
C HIS A 164 4.92 47.93 -13.50
N ASP A 165 5.75 47.64 -12.51
CA ASP A 165 5.68 46.41 -11.71
C ASP A 165 4.38 46.32 -10.90
N ILE A 166 3.95 47.43 -10.28
CA ILE A 166 2.65 47.54 -9.60
C ILE A 166 1.52 47.25 -10.61
N GLY A 167 1.57 47.86 -11.79
CA GLY A 167 0.56 47.66 -12.83
C GLY A 167 0.46 46.20 -13.31
N VAL A 168 1.60 45.51 -13.44
CA VAL A 168 1.64 44.09 -13.82
C VAL A 168 0.97 43.23 -12.74
N ILE A 169 1.30 43.45 -11.46
CA ILE A 169 0.76 42.66 -10.35
C ILE A 169 -0.72 42.96 -10.10
N GLU A 170 -1.16 44.21 -10.27
CA GLU A 170 -2.57 44.59 -10.13
C GLU A 170 -3.43 43.98 -11.24
N LYS A 171 -2.93 43.97 -12.48
CA LYS A 171 -3.64 43.40 -13.64
C LYS A 171 -3.81 41.88 -13.53
N HIS A 172 -2.83 41.17 -12.97
CA HIS A 172 -2.83 39.72 -12.88
C HIS A 172 -3.23 39.22 -11.48
N LYS A 173 -4.46 38.70 -11.36
CA LYS A 173 -4.99 38.14 -10.11
C LYS A 173 -4.27 36.85 -9.67
N ILE A 174 -3.85 36.02 -10.63
CA ILE A 174 -3.20 34.74 -10.37
C ILE A 174 -1.78 34.82 -10.94
N ILE A 175 -0.78 34.68 -10.06
CA ILE A 175 0.63 34.70 -10.41
C ILE A 175 1.25 33.36 -10.00
N TYR A 176 1.98 32.74 -10.92
CA TYR A 176 2.74 31.52 -10.70
C TYR A 176 4.22 31.85 -10.66
N ILE A 177 4.92 31.38 -9.63
CA ILE A 177 6.35 31.58 -9.44
C ILE A 177 7.03 30.24 -9.72
N ALA A 178 8.00 30.26 -10.65
CA ALA A 178 8.85 29.11 -10.88
C ALA A 178 9.66 28.80 -9.62
N ASN A 179 9.59 27.56 -9.13
CA ASN A 179 10.43 27.11 -8.04
C ASN A 179 11.88 27.02 -8.55
N LYS A 180 12.83 27.60 -7.80
CA LYS A 180 14.26 27.63 -8.13
C LYS A 180 14.94 26.37 -7.60
#